data_AF-A0A3B8IPT6-F1
#
_entry.id   AF-A0A3B8IPT6-F1
#
_cell.length_a   1.000
_cell.length_b   1.000
_cell.length_c   1.000
_cell.angle_alpha   90.00
_cell.angle_beta   90.00
_cell.angle_gamma   90.00
#
_symmetry.space_group_name_H-M   'P 1'
#
loop_
_entity.id
_entity.type
_entity.pdbx_description
1 polymer ?
#
loop_
_entity_poly.entity_id
_entity_poly.type
_entity_poly.pdbx_seq_one_letter_code
_entity_poly.pdbx_strand_id
1 'polypeptide(L)' 'DADLNPDNLAQALLMSRAQLYKKLKALTGLSVSIFVRHVRLAKALILLQEDEERPVGEVGYFVGFSDPGYFTKCFKERYG' A
#
# COMPACT_ATOMS: atom_id res chain seq x y z
N ASP A 1 3.50 -5.94 -2.60
CA ASP A 1 4.06 -6.61 -1.44
C ASP A 1 2.91 -7.16 -0.64
N ALA A 2 2.59 -8.44 -0.86
CA ALA A 2 1.51 -9.10 -0.14
C ALA A 2 1.83 -9.22 1.36
N ASP A 3 3.11 -9.13 1.74
CA ASP A 3 3.57 -9.24 3.12
C ASP A 3 3.43 -7.95 3.93
N LEU A 4 3.08 -6.82 3.27
CA LEU A 4 2.75 -5.57 3.95
C LEU A 4 1.31 -5.64 4.49
N ASN A 5 1.15 -6.35 5.61
CA ASN A 5 -0.09 -6.45 6.37
C ASN A 5 0.09 -5.91 7.81
N PRO A 6 -1.01 -5.57 8.51
CA PRO A 6 -0.94 -5.03 9.87
C PRO A 6 -0.25 -5.92 10.90
N ASP A 7 -0.32 -7.25 10.74
CA ASP A 7 0.31 -8.21 11.65
C ASP A 7 1.81 -8.19 11.56
N ASN A 8 2.33 -8.31 10.34
CA ASN A 8 3.75 -8.30 10.06
C ASN A 8 4.37 -6.98 10.51
N LEU A 9 3.66 -5.85 10.28
CA LEU A 9 4.13 -4.54 10.69
C LEU A 9 4.10 -4.37 12.22
N ALA A 10 3.07 -4.86 12.88
CA ALA A 10 2.95 -4.82 14.34
C ALA A 10 4.06 -5.68 14.99
N GLN A 11 4.29 -6.88 14.45
CA GLN A 11 5.33 -7.79 14.92
C GLN A 11 6.74 -7.21 14.71
N ALA A 12 7.03 -6.68 13.51
CA ALA A 12 8.33 -6.08 13.19
C ALA A 12 8.67 -4.86 14.06
N LEU A 13 7.64 -4.15 14.56
CA LEU A 13 7.79 -2.99 15.42
C LEU A 13 7.64 -3.32 16.92
N LEU A 14 7.51 -4.59 17.29
CA LEU A 14 7.29 -5.06 18.67
C LEU A 14 6.09 -4.38 19.33
N MET A 15 4.98 -4.26 18.60
CA MET A 15 3.76 -3.60 19.03
C MET A 15 2.53 -4.49 18.82
N SER A 16 1.50 -4.26 19.62
CA SER A 16 0.15 -4.75 19.26
C SER A 16 -0.42 -3.95 18.08
N ARG A 17 -1.40 -4.53 17.36
CA ARG A 17 -2.12 -3.81 16.28
C ARG A 17 -2.74 -2.50 16.78
N ALA A 18 -3.29 -2.49 17.99
CA ALA A 18 -3.91 -1.30 18.56
C ALA A 18 -2.89 -0.17 18.77
N GLN A 19 -1.68 -0.50 19.25
CA GLN A 19 -0.59 0.47 19.40
C GLN A 19 -0.12 0.99 18.05
N LEU A 20 0.08 0.10 17.07
CA LEU A 20 0.42 0.47 15.70
C LEU A 20 -0.61 1.44 15.11
N TYR A 21 -1.91 1.15 15.28
CA TYR A 21 -2.99 1.95 14.69
C TYR A 21 -3.05 3.35 15.31
N LYS A 22 -2.97 3.43 16.64
CA LYS A 22 -2.91 4.71 17.36
C LYS A 22 -1.68 5.52 16.94
N LYS A 23 -0.51 4.88 16.86
CA LYS A 23 0.75 5.54 16.52
C LYS A 23 0.76 6.05 15.08
N LEU A 24 0.33 5.23 14.12
CA LEU A 24 0.20 5.67 12.72
C LEU A 24 -0.79 6.84 12.59
N LYS A 25 -1.95 6.76 13.24
CA LYS A 25 -2.94 7.85 13.20
C LYS A 25 -2.39 9.14 13.82
N ALA A 26 -1.70 9.05 14.95
CA ALA A 26 -1.10 10.21 15.62
C ALA A 26 0.02 10.86 14.78
N LEU A 27 0.84 10.07 14.09
CA LEU A 27 1.96 10.58 13.29
C LEU A 27 1.57 11.06 11.90
N THR A 28 0.60 10.39 11.25
CA THR A 28 0.29 10.62 9.83
C THR A 28 -1.09 11.23 9.60
N GLY A 29 -1.97 11.20 10.61
CA GLY A 29 -3.39 11.53 10.44
C GLY A 29 -4.19 10.49 9.66
N LEU A 30 -3.58 9.39 9.19
CA LEU A 30 -4.22 8.37 8.37
C LEU A 30 -4.61 7.13 9.19
N SER A 31 -5.64 6.42 8.73
CA SER A 31 -5.86 5.04 9.19
C SER A 31 -4.79 4.13 8.59
N VAL A 32 -4.54 2.99 9.22
CA VAL A 32 -3.55 2.01 8.73
C VAL A 32 -3.89 1.50 7.35
N SER A 33 -5.17 1.27 7.04
CA SER A 33 -5.61 0.85 5.70
C SER A 33 -5.23 1.88 4.62
N ILE A 34 -5.44 3.17 4.89
CA ILE A 34 -5.11 4.25 3.96
C ILE A 34 -3.58 4.39 3.83
N PHE A 35 -2.85 4.29 4.94
CA PHE A 35 -1.39 4.33 4.93
C PHE A 35 -0.80 3.18 4.10
N VAL A 36 -1.22 1.94 4.36
CA VAL A 36 -0.79 0.76 3.59
C VAL A 36 -1.11 0.93 2.12
N ARG A 37 -2.30 1.44 1.78
CA ARG A 37 -2.67 1.74 0.39
C ARG A 37 -1.71 2.75 -0.24
N HIS A 38 -1.34 3.82 0.44
CA HIS A 38 -0.38 4.80 -0.07
C HIS A 38 1.00 4.18 -0.32
N VAL A 39 1.48 3.34 0.60
CA VAL A 39 2.77 2.63 0.43
C VAL A 39 2.72 1.71 -0.80
N ARG A 40 1.62 0.96 -0.99
CA ARG A 40 1.44 0.09 -2.15
C ARG A 40 1.42 0.88 -3.46
N LEU A 41 0.71 2.01 -3.49
CA LEU A 41 0.66 2.90 -4.66
C LEU A 41 2.03 3.54 -4.96
N ALA A 42 2.81 3.90 -3.95
CA ALA A 42 4.17 4.40 -4.14
C ALA A 42 5.09 3.34 -4.74
N LYS A 43 5.02 2.08 -4.26
CA LYS A 43 5.75 0.96 -4.86
C LYS A 43 5.31 0.69 -6.31
N ALA A 44 4.02 0.83 -6.60
CA ALA A 44 3.50 0.67 -7.96
C ALA A 44 4.07 1.72 -8.91
N LEU A 45 4.19 2.97 -8.46
CA LEU A 45 4.76 4.05 -9.27
C LEU A 45 6.22 3.74 -9.64
N ILE A 46 7.03 3.29 -8.69
CA ILE A 46 8.42 2.90 -8.93
C ILE A 46 8.49 1.77 -9.97
N LEU A 47 7.69 0.72 -9.80
CA LEU A 47 7.67 -0.42 -10.74
C LEU A 47 7.25 -0.03 -12.15
N LEU A 48 6.29 0.89 -12.29
CA LEU A 48 5.85 1.39 -13.60
C LEU A 48 6.87 2.32 -14.26
N GLN A 49 7.72 2.97 -13.47
CA GLN A 49 8.83 3.79 -13.97
C GLN A 49 10.05 2.95 -14.39
N GLU A 50 10.24 1.79 -13.77
CA GLU A 50 11.34 0.87 -14.11
C GLU A 50 11.05 0.03 -15.36
N ASP A 51 9.77 -0.23 -15.67
CA ASP A 51 9.35 -1.14 -16.74
C ASP A 51 8.02 -0.65 -17.36
N GLU A 52 8.13 0.16 -18.42
CA GLU A 52 6.97 0.77 -19.10
C GLU A 52 6.08 -0.25 -19.83
N GLU A 53 6.61 -1.43 -20.16
CA GLU A 53 5.86 -2.49 -20.86
C GLU A 53 5.01 -3.32 -19.89
N ARG A 54 5.24 -3.19 -18.57
CA ARG A 54 4.53 -3.99 -17.58
C ARG A 54 3.04 -3.61 -17.52
N PRO A 55 2.12 -4.58 -17.67
CA PRO A 55 0.69 -4.29 -17.58
C PRO A 55 0.32 -3.72 -16.20
N VAL A 56 -0.34 -2.56 -16.20
CA VAL A 56 -0.79 -1.86 -14.97
C VAL A 56 -1.64 -2.77 -14.07
N GLY A 57 -2.46 -3.64 -14.66
CA GLY A 57 -3.24 -4.62 -13.91
C GLY A 57 -2.39 -5.64 -13.15
N GLU A 58 -1.29 -6.10 -13.73
CA GLU A 58 -0.34 -7.01 -13.07
C GLU A 58 0.39 -6.30 -11.92
N VAL A 59 0.81 -5.05 -12.14
CA VAL A 59 1.45 -4.25 -11.08
C VAL A 59 0.56 -4.14 -9.85
N GLY A 60 -0.76 -3.95 -10.03
CA GLY A 60 -1.74 -3.94 -8.95
C GLY A 60 -1.67 -5.21 -8.08
N TYR A 61 -1.64 -6.38 -8.71
CA TYR A 61 -1.49 -7.65 -8.01
C TYR A 61 -0.13 -7.76 -7.30
N PHE A 62 0.96 -7.43 -7.98
CA PHE A 62 2.32 -7.46 -7.40
C PHE A 62 2.45 -6.57 -6.15
N VAL A 63 1.82 -5.39 -6.16
CA VAL A 63 1.88 -4.50 -5.00
C VAL A 63 0.89 -4.87 -3.90
N GLY A 64 0.01 -5.86 -4.12
CA GLY A 64 -0.85 -6.46 -3.11
C GLY A 64 -2.31 -5.99 -3.14
N PHE A 65 -2.80 -5.47 -4.26
CA PHE A 65 -4.24 -5.31 -4.49
C PHE A 65 -4.84 -6.63 -4.95
N SER A 66 -6.01 -6.99 -4.42
CA SER A 66 -6.78 -8.15 -4.88
C SER A 66 -7.65 -7.84 -6.10
N ASP A 67 -7.87 -6.55 -6.39
CA ASP A 67 -8.70 -6.06 -7.47
C ASP A 67 -7.93 -4.99 -8.29
N PRO A 68 -7.55 -5.28 -9.55
CA PRO A 68 -6.90 -4.34 -10.46
C PRO A 68 -7.75 -3.12 -10.82
N GLY A 69 -9.07 -3.26 -10.83
CA GLY A 69 -9.99 -2.14 -11.09
C GLY A 69 -9.93 -1.13 -9.95
N TYR A 70 -10.01 -1.63 -8.71
CA TYR A 70 -9.84 -0.78 -7.52
C TYR A 70 -8.43 -0.17 -7.44
N PHE A 71 -7.39 -0.94 -7.78
CA PHE A 71 -6.03 -0.42 -7.89
C PHE A 71 -5.96 0.76 -8.86
N THR A 72 -6.46 0.57 -10.09
CA THR A 72 -6.42 1.59 -11.14
C THR A 72 -7.13 2.87 -10.70
N LYS A 73 -8.29 2.74 -10.05
CA LYS A 73 -9.01 3.87 -9.47
C LYS A 73 -8.16 4.62 -8.45
N CYS A 74 -7.63 3.94 -7.45
CA CYS A 74 -6.82 4.57 -6.40
C CYS A 74 -5.49 5.13 -6.91
N PHE A 75 -4.90 4.51 -7.92
CA PHE A 75 -3.67 4.99 -8.55
C PHE A 75 -3.92 6.30 -9.31
N LYS A 76 -4.98 6.34 -10.13
CA LYS A 76 -5.41 7.56 -10.82
C LYS A 76 -5.79 8.68 -9.83
N GLU A 77 -6.54 8.37 -8.77
CA GLU A 77 -6.89 9.36 -7.74
C GLU A 77 -5.67 10.01 -7.06
N ARG A 78 -4.51 9.33 -7.06
CA ARG A 78 -3.30 9.80 -6.36
C ARG A 78 -2.28 10.47 -7.28
N TYR A 79 -2.14 9.99 -8.51
CA TYR A 79 -1.05 10.40 -9.43
C TYR A 79 -1.54 10.88 -10.80
N GLY A 80 -2.82 10.73 -11.11
CA GLY A 80 -3.43 11.17 -12.37
C GLY A 80 -4.02 12.58 -12.28
#